data_AF-A0A8T3M3F0-F1
#
_entry.id   AF-A0A8T3M3F0-F1
#
_cell.length_a   1.000
_cell.length_b   1.000
_cell.length_c   1.000
_cell.angle_alpha   90.00
_cell.angle_beta   90.00
_cell.angle_gamma   90.00
#
_symmetry.space_group_name_H-M   'P 1'
#
loop_
_entity.id
_entity.type
_entity.pdbx_description
1 polymer ?
#
loop_
_entity_poly.entity_id
_entity_poly.type
_entity_poly.pdbx_seq_one_letter_code
_entity_poly.pdbx_strand_id
1 'polypeptide(L)'
;WSHLDERLQAAIVYWLATSGPGGTPRVRPVDGLWHAGVLYIGGSPETRWARDIQENPRVAVHLDDGSDVVILEGTAERPSLGLGWTSFPKDVTRFRFDR
;
A
#
# COMPACT_ATOMS: atom_id res chain seq x y z
N TRP A 1 16.31 9.52 5.29
CA TRP A 1 16.01 8.18 4.75
C TRP A 1 15.97 7.12 5.83
N SER A 2 16.98 6.98 6.71
CA SER A 2 16.93 6.02 7.83
C SER A 2 15.71 6.18 8.75
N HIS A 3 15.40 7.42 9.19
CA HIS A 3 14.20 7.70 10.01
C HIS A 3 12.89 7.24 9.34
N LEU A 4 12.76 7.51 8.03
CA LEU A 4 11.59 7.13 7.25
C LEU A 4 11.48 5.60 7.14
N ASP A 5 12.58 4.90 6.84
CA ASP A 5 12.61 3.44 6.82
C ASP A 5 12.29 2.82 8.19
N GLU A 6 12.85 3.36 9.28
CA GLU A 6 12.58 2.90 10.64
C GLU A 6 11.08 3.02 10.98
N ARG A 7 10.48 4.17 10.65
CA ARG A 7 9.06 4.43 10.86
C ARG A 7 8.16 3.51 10.05
N LEU A 8 8.48 3.32 8.78
CA LEU A 8 7.73 2.42 7.92
C LEU A 8 7.90 0.97 8.37
N GLN A 9 9.10 0.53 8.77
CA GLN A 9 9.32 -0.83 9.30
C GLN A 9 8.57 -1.09 10.60
N ALA A 10 8.44 -0.09 11.47
CA ALA A 10 7.71 -0.19 12.72
C ALA A 10 6.18 -0.14 12.56
N ALA A 11 5.68 0.37 11.42
CA ALA A 11 4.26 0.54 11.18
C ALA A 11 3.56 -0.79 10.87
N ILE A 12 2.45 -1.03 11.56
CA ILE A 12 1.54 -2.15 11.30
C ILE A 12 0.39 -1.73 10.37
N VAL A 13 0.00 -0.45 10.44
CA VAL A 13 -1.11 0.12 9.68
C VAL A 13 -0.60 1.28 8.82
N TYR A 14 -1.08 1.31 7.59
CA TYR A 14 -0.79 2.32 6.59
C TYR A 14 -2.11 2.88 6.06
N TRP A 15 -2.20 4.18 5.87
CA TRP A 15 -3.37 4.83 5.30
C TRP A 15 -3.19 4.98 3.80
N LEU A 16 -3.86 4.11 3.04
CA LEU A 16 -3.79 4.05 1.60
C LEU A 16 -4.86 4.93 0.96
N ALA A 17 -4.42 5.86 0.12
CA ALA A 17 -5.25 6.65 -0.78
C ALA A 17 -5.23 6.06 -2.19
N THR A 18 -6.41 5.69 -2.70
CA THR A 18 -6.62 5.28 -4.09
C THR A 18 -7.62 6.20 -4.78
N SER A 19 -7.59 6.24 -6.11
CA SER A 19 -8.65 6.86 -6.91
C SER A 19 -8.95 5.98 -8.11
N GLY A 20 -10.15 5.40 -8.16
CA GLY A 20 -10.59 4.58 -9.31
C GLY A 20 -11.08 5.46 -10.48
N PRO A 21 -11.78 4.85 -11.46
CA PRO A 21 -12.39 5.54 -12.58
C PRO A 21 -13.33 6.63 -12.08
N GLY A 22 -13.17 7.85 -12.60
CA GLY A 22 -13.88 9.04 -12.14
C GLY A 22 -13.12 9.87 -11.10
N GLY A 23 -11.95 9.42 -10.64
CA GLY A 23 -11.00 10.27 -9.89
C GLY A 23 -11.39 10.59 -8.44
N THR A 24 -12.52 10.10 -7.93
CA THR A 24 -12.91 10.31 -6.53
C THR A 24 -11.87 9.66 -5.59
N PRO A 25 -11.20 10.45 -4.72
CA PRO A 25 -10.22 9.92 -3.79
C PRO A 25 -10.92 9.10 -2.69
N ARG A 26 -10.27 8.02 -2.26
CA ARG A 26 -10.72 7.15 -1.17
C ARG A 26 -9.53 6.78 -0.30
N VAL A 27 -9.69 6.93 1.01
CA VAL A 27 -8.64 6.61 1.99
C VAL A 27 -9.14 5.49 2.90
N ARG A 28 -8.26 4.55 3.26
CA ARG A 28 -8.51 3.55 4.31
C ARG A 28 -7.22 3.11 5.00
N PRO A 29 -7.30 2.65 6.25
CA PRO A 29 -6.23 1.86 6.84
C PRO A 29 -6.13 0.49 6.14
N VAL A 30 -4.90 0.04 5.91
CA VAL A 30 -4.54 -1.31 5.48
C VAL A 30 -3.39 -1.81 6.34
N ASP A 31 -3.32 -3.12 6.56
CA ASP A 31 -2.11 -3.75 7.08
C ASP A 31 -1.05 -3.88 5.98
N GLY A 32 0.22 -3.94 6.38
CA GLY A 32 1.28 -4.07 5.41
C GLY A 32 2.65 -4.35 6.00
N LEU A 33 3.61 -4.57 5.11
CA LEU A 33 5.01 -4.78 5.42
C LEU A 33 5.85 -3.85 4.54
N TRP A 34 6.66 -3.00 5.18
CA TRP A 34 7.71 -2.27 4.48
C TRP A 34 8.98 -3.12 4.42
N HIS A 35 9.45 -3.41 3.20
CA HIS A 35 10.68 -4.15 3.01
C HIS A 35 11.43 -3.69 1.76
N ALA A 36 12.71 -3.35 1.92
CA ALA A 36 13.60 -2.99 0.82
C ALA A 36 13.05 -1.89 -0.11
N GLY A 37 12.43 -0.85 0.46
CA GLY A 37 11.86 0.28 -0.31
C GLY A 37 10.50 -0.01 -0.96
N VAL A 38 9.86 -1.13 -0.61
CA VAL A 38 8.59 -1.58 -1.19
C VAL A 38 7.60 -1.80 -0.05
N LEU A 39 6.40 -1.23 -0.19
CA LEU A 39 5.27 -1.56 0.67
C LEU A 39 4.53 -2.76 0.06
N TYR A 40 4.31 -3.77 0.88
CA TYR A 40 3.48 -4.93 0.56
C TYR A 40 2.20 -4.82 1.36
N ILE A 41 1.05 -4.91 0.71
CA ILE A 41 -0.25 -4.95 1.41
C ILE A 41 -1.01 -6.20 0.97
N GLY A 42 -1.69 -6.81 1.93
CA GLY A 42 -2.54 -7.97 1.72
C GLY A 42 -3.98 -7.57 1.45
N GLY A 43 -4.71 -8.40 0.72
CA GLY A 43 -6.16 -8.25 0.60
C GLY A 43 -6.70 -8.96 -0.63
N SER A 44 -7.99 -9.23 -0.64
CA SER A 44 -8.59 -9.92 -1.78
C SER A 44 -8.61 -9.01 -3.02
N PRO A 45 -8.45 -9.57 -4.24
CA PRO A 45 -8.53 -8.81 -5.48
C PRO A 45 -9.93 -8.20 -5.70
N GLU A 46 -10.95 -8.69 -5.00
CA GLU A 46 -12.31 -8.16 -5.00
C GLU A 46 -12.49 -6.94 -4.06
N THR A 47 -11.46 -6.51 -3.34
CA THR A 47 -11.54 -5.27 -2.57
C THR A 47 -11.62 -4.06 -3.49
N ARG A 48 -12.26 -2.98 -3.02
CA ARG A 48 -12.43 -1.77 -3.83
C ARG A 48 -11.08 -1.11 -4.16
N TRP A 49 -10.16 -1.06 -3.21
CA TRP A 49 -8.84 -0.46 -3.42
C TRP A 49 -8.01 -1.26 -4.44
N ALA A 50 -8.12 -2.60 -4.44
CA ALA A 50 -7.42 -3.44 -5.41
C ALA A 50 -7.94 -3.21 -6.84
N ARG A 51 -9.26 -3.07 -7.02
CA ARG A 51 -9.85 -2.67 -8.30
C ARG A 51 -9.46 -1.26 -8.72
N ASP A 52 -9.50 -0.30 -7.79
CA ASP A 52 -9.12 1.08 -8.08
C ASP A 52 -7.69 1.16 -8.62
N ILE A 53 -6.76 0.40 -8.03
CA ILE A 53 -5.35 0.31 -8.45
C ILE A 53 -5.18 -0.30 -9.85
N GLN A 54 -6.01 -1.30 -10.21
CA GLN A 54 -5.97 -1.90 -11.54
C GLN A 54 -6.31 -0.89 -12.65
N GLU A 55 -7.20 0.05 -12.34
CA GLU A 55 -7.67 1.05 -13.30
C GLU A 55 -6.82 2.33 -13.23
N ASN A 56 -6.25 2.66 -12.07
CA ASN A 56 -5.37 3.79 -11.85
C ASN A 56 -4.31 3.43 -10.79
N PRO A 57 -3.05 3.18 -11.20
CA PRO A 57 -2.02 2.70 -10.29
C PRO A 57 -1.46 3.81 -9.38
N ARG A 58 -1.81 5.09 -9.58
CA ARG A 58 -1.31 6.18 -8.73
C ARG A 58 -1.94 6.13 -7.36
N VAL A 59 -1.09 6.05 -6.34
CA VAL A 59 -1.51 5.99 -4.93
C VAL A 59 -0.67 6.94 -4.07
N ALA A 60 -1.23 7.27 -2.91
CA ALA A 60 -0.47 7.84 -1.81
C ALA A 60 -0.68 6.97 -0.56
N VAL A 61 0.33 6.91 0.30
CA VAL A 61 0.30 6.19 1.57
C VAL A 61 0.83 7.11 2.66
N HIS A 62 0.19 7.13 3.82
CA HIS A 62 0.72 7.84 4.98
C HIS A 62 0.63 7.01 6.26
N LEU A 63 1.39 7.42 7.28
CA LEU A 63 1.23 6.91 8.64
C LEU A 63 0.22 7.77 9.42
N ASP A 64 -0.31 7.25 10.52
CA ASP A 64 -1.37 7.87 11.33
C ASP A 64 -0.86 8.96 12.30
N ASP A 65 0.46 9.11 12.41
CA ASP A 65 1.09 10.08 13.30
C ASP A 65 1.09 11.49 12.69
N GLY A 66 0.16 12.33 13.14
CA GLY A 66 0.07 13.73 12.73
C GLY A 66 1.17 14.65 13.28
N SER A 67 2.01 14.17 14.21
CA SER A 67 3.12 14.94 14.77
C SER A 67 4.45 14.70 14.05
N ASP A 68 4.60 13.55 13.41
CA ASP A 68 5.76 13.14 12.62
C ASP A 68 5.27 12.46 11.33
N VAL A 69 4.88 13.32 10.38
CA VAL A 69 4.12 12.94 9.19
C VAL A 69 5.03 12.28 8.16
N VAL A 70 4.69 11.05 7.79
CA VAL A 70 5.29 10.30 6.68
C VAL A 70 4.25 10.13 5.58
N ILE A 71 4.57 10.58 4.37
CA ILE A 71 3.74 10.41 3.16
C ILE A 71 4.63 9.86 2.04
N LEU A 72 4.16 8.81 1.37
CA LEU A 72 4.75 8.21 0.18
C LEU A 72 3.78 8.36 -0.98
N GLU A 73 4.29 8.73 -2.15
CA GLU A 73 3.53 8.77 -3.39
C GLU A 73 4.20 7.85 -4.40
N GLY A 74 3.42 7.12 -5.19
CA GLY A 74 3.99 6.23 -6.19
C GLY A 74 2.96 5.42 -6.95
N THR A 75 3.45 4.34 -7.57
CA THR A 75 2.63 3.45 -8.38
C THR A 75 2.49 2.08 -7.72
N ALA A 76 1.25 1.66 -7.57
CA ALA A 76 0.91 0.33 -7.16
C ALA A 76 1.07 -0.66 -8.34
N GLU A 77 1.67 -1.81 -8.06
CA GLU A 77 1.83 -2.88 -9.03
C GLU A 77 1.05 -4.11 -8.60
N ARG A 78 0.28 -4.69 -9.52
CA ARG A 78 -0.32 -5.99 -9.23
C ARG A 78 0.78 -7.06 -9.25
N PRO A 79 0.96 -7.83 -8.17
CA PRO A 79 1.85 -8.98 -8.18
C PRO A 79 1.19 -10.08 -8.97
N SER A 80 1.99 -10.75 -9.79
CA SER A 80 1.76 -12.13 -10.14
C SER A 80 1.95 -12.97 -8.86
N LEU A 81 0.85 -13.49 -8.30
CA LEU A 81 0.78 -14.52 -7.26
C LEU A 81 1.89 -14.45 -6.16
N GLY A 82 1.58 -13.87 -5.01
CA GLY A 82 2.42 -13.99 -3.80
C GLY A 82 2.03 -15.21 -2.97
N LEU A 83 2.97 -16.13 -2.72
CA LEU A 83 2.81 -17.20 -1.73
C LEU A 83 2.97 -16.62 -0.32
N GLY A 84 1.84 -16.31 0.34
CA GLY A 84 1.81 -15.97 1.76
C GLY A 84 1.90 -17.22 2.65
N TRP A 85 2.56 -17.10 3.80
CA TRP A 85 2.82 -18.19 4.77
C TRP A 85 1.61 -18.64 5.59
N THR A 86 0.41 -18.16 5.26
CA THR A 86 -0.84 -18.58 5.87
C THR A 86 -1.78 -19.03 4.76
N SER A 87 -2.59 -20.05 5.04
CA SER A 87 -3.72 -20.44 4.20
C SER A 87 -4.83 -19.38 4.26
N PHE A 88 -4.52 -18.12 3.93
CA PHE A 88 -5.37 -16.95 3.63
C PHE A 88 -4.49 -15.67 3.57
N PRO A 89 -4.67 -14.74 2.61
CA PRO A 89 -5.36 -14.83 1.32
C PRO A 89 -4.38 -15.03 0.14
N LYS A 90 -4.89 -15.70 -0.91
CA LYS A 90 -4.30 -15.67 -2.24
C LYS A 90 -4.38 -14.22 -2.76
N ASP A 91 -3.29 -13.74 -3.35
CA ASP A 91 -3.09 -12.40 -3.93
C ASP A 91 -2.55 -11.33 -2.95
N VAL A 92 -1.24 -11.26 -2.83
CA VAL A 92 -0.53 -10.09 -2.28
C VAL A 92 -0.55 -8.96 -3.32
N THR A 93 -0.62 -7.68 -2.92
CA THR A 93 -0.36 -6.51 -3.80
C THR A 93 0.99 -5.85 -3.47
N ARG A 94 1.81 -5.47 -4.48
CA ARG A 94 3.17 -4.90 -4.31
C ARG A 94 3.19 -3.45 -4.78
N PHE A 95 3.97 -2.59 -4.15
CA PHE A 95 4.04 -1.18 -4.53
C PHE A 95 5.47 -0.78 -4.82
N ARG A 96 5.74 -0.28 -6.04
CA ARG A 96 7.04 0.31 -6.36
C ARG A 96 6.93 1.83 -6.27
N PHE A 97 7.72 2.41 -5.38
CA PHE A 97 7.86 3.85 -5.27
C PHE A 97 9.11 4.26 -6.04
N ASP A 98 8.97 5.23 -6.95
CA ASP A 98 10.12 5.81 -7.64
C ASP A 98 10.93 6.67 -6.65
N ARG A 99 12.26 6.57 -6.75
CA ARG A 99 13.21 7.31 -5.91
C ARG A 99 13.27 8.79 -6.22
#